data_AF-A0A2D3VT08-F1
#
_entry.id   AF-A0A2D3VT08-F1
#
_cell.length_a   1.000
_cell.length_b   1.000
_cell.length_c   1.000
_cell.angle_alpha   90.00
_cell.angle_beta   90.00
_cell.angle_gamma   90.00
#
_symmetry.space_group_name_H-M   'P 1'
#
loop_
_entity.id
_entity.type
_entity.pdbx_description
1 polymer ?
#
loop_
_entity_poly.entity_id
_entity_poly.type
_entity_poly.pdbx_seq_one_letter_code
_entity_poly.pdbx_strand_id
1 'polypeptide(L)'
;MKLSDYSEFPADIPVIAEDELFLYPFMIAPLFLSDENNIRAATKAIEESSLVIICPTKPSHEGEREFDSLYNAGVVGSIMRKVSLPDGRVKVLFQGLARAKVLSKVSDNPLIAHVDVIKATSVNSLKVDAILEIVREKVRTLSTLSNYFPPDLLRTIEENHDYNRIIDLICSTVKLKKEQAYNLFVESNTEKRFLDLIEYLIDEIEANKLQKEIRSKVHTHIEKINKEYFLKEQLKQIQKELGNDTSRDEEIEEYRKKIEAKKEKMSAEAYKEIHKQIERLSRMHPDSSDASMTQTYLDWALEIPFGHESKKELKISEVQNQLDKDHFSLEKPKERITEFFAVKELMELRGMKSSSGAIICFSGPPGVGKTSLANSIAEA
;
A
#
# COMPACT_ATOMS: atom_id res chain seq x y z
N MET A 1 41.24 8.11 28.06
CA MET A 1 41.06 7.41 29.34
C MET A 1 41.08 5.93 29.07
N LYS A 2 41.97 5.20 29.75
CA LYS A 2 41.99 3.74 29.73
C LYS A 2 41.23 3.24 30.97
N LEU A 3 40.62 2.06 30.89
CA LEU A 3 39.90 1.46 32.03
C LEU A 3 40.79 1.32 33.28
N SER A 4 42.09 1.15 33.06
CA SER A 4 43.15 1.08 34.08
C SER A 4 43.26 2.32 34.97
N ASP A 5 42.67 3.45 34.55
CA ASP A 5 42.78 4.72 35.26
C ASP A 5 41.79 4.81 36.45
N TYR A 6 40.92 3.80 36.65
CA TYR A 6 39.80 3.85 37.60
C TYR A 6 39.79 2.73 38.66
N SER A 7 39.87 1.46 38.26
CA SER A 7 39.84 0.32 39.18
C SER A 7 40.29 -0.98 38.51
N GLU A 8 40.71 -1.96 39.32
CA GLU A 8 40.83 -3.35 38.87
C GLU A 8 39.44 -3.99 38.85
N PHE A 9 39.15 -4.74 37.79
CA PHE A 9 37.91 -5.53 37.69
C PHE A 9 38.16 -6.98 38.14
N PRO A 10 37.19 -7.63 38.81
CA PRO A 10 35.81 -7.19 39.01
C PRO A 10 35.63 -6.12 40.11
N ALA A 11 34.63 -5.25 39.97
CA ALA A 11 34.39 -4.12 40.86
C ALA A 11 32.89 -3.88 41.11
N ASP A 12 32.58 -3.28 42.26
CA ASP A 12 31.22 -2.87 42.60
C ASP A 12 30.94 -1.47 42.05
N ILE A 13 30.02 -1.37 41.09
CA ILE A 13 29.75 -0.11 40.38
C ILE A 13 28.24 0.21 40.34
N PRO A 14 27.86 1.50 40.40
CA PRO A 14 26.48 1.91 40.22
C PRO A 14 25.94 1.52 38.84
N VAL A 15 24.68 1.07 38.83
CA VAL A 15 23.97 0.64 37.63
C VAL A 15 22.95 1.71 37.23
N ILE A 16 22.92 2.05 35.95
CA ILE A 16 21.88 2.88 35.34
C ILE A 16 21.10 2.01 34.35
N ALA A 17 19.79 1.94 34.55
CA ALA A 17 18.88 1.28 33.62
C ALA A 17 18.55 2.21 32.45
N GLU A 18 18.68 1.72 31.22
CA GLU A 18 18.36 2.45 29.99
C GLU A 18 17.32 1.68 29.17
N ASP A 19 16.25 2.36 28.74
CA ASP A 19 15.14 1.70 28.05
C ASP A 19 15.34 1.68 26.54
N GLU A 20 15.78 2.78 25.95
CA GLU A 20 15.72 2.94 24.49
C GLU A 20 17.07 2.68 23.82
N LEU A 21 18.16 3.11 24.45
CA LEU A 21 19.47 3.14 23.82
C LEU A 21 20.32 1.92 24.19
N PHE A 22 20.73 1.16 23.18
CA PHE A 22 21.79 0.16 23.32
C PHE A 22 23.14 0.82 23.05
N LEU A 23 23.93 1.02 24.11
CA LEU A 23 25.22 1.68 24.03
C LEU A 23 26.34 0.69 23.68
N TYR A 24 27.41 1.23 23.09
CA TYR A 24 28.66 0.51 22.84
C TYR A 24 29.83 1.24 23.52
N PRO A 25 31.00 0.59 23.69
CA PRO A 25 32.24 1.29 24.02
C PRO A 25 32.48 2.48 23.08
N PHE A 26 33.39 3.41 23.39
CA PHE A 26 33.73 4.64 22.65
C PHE A 26 32.60 5.66 22.44
N MET A 27 31.32 5.29 22.56
CA MET A 27 30.20 6.22 22.37
C MET A 27 30.17 7.28 23.45
N ILE A 28 29.92 8.53 23.04
CA ILE A 28 29.57 9.62 23.95
C ILE A 28 28.09 9.94 23.73
N ALA A 29 27.24 9.58 24.70
CA ALA A 29 25.80 9.68 24.58
C ALA A 29 25.21 10.56 25.69
N PRO A 30 24.31 11.51 25.36
CA PRO A 30 23.52 12.19 26.37
C PRO A 30 22.39 11.28 26.86
N LEU A 31 22.30 11.08 28.17
CA LEU A 31 21.24 10.28 28.80
C LEU A 31 20.35 11.20 29.64
N PHE A 32 19.05 10.95 29.59
CA PHE A 32 18.04 11.73 30.30
C PHE A 32 17.44 10.87 31.40
N LEU A 33 17.90 11.10 32.62
CA LEU A 33 17.48 10.35 33.80
C LEU A 33 16.29 11.07 34.45
N SER A 34 15.16 10.37 34.57
CA SER A 34 13.97 10.82 35.29
C SER A 34 13.74 10.05 36.59
N ASP A 35 14.22 8.82 36.68
CA ASP A 35 14.07 7.94 37.83
C ASP A 35 15.05 8.29 38.98
N GLU A 36 14.55 8.27 40.22
CA GLU A 36 15.36 8.62 41.39
C GLU A 36 16.55 7.67 41.60
N ASN A 37 16.40 6.36 41.37
CA ASN A 37 17.49 5.40 41.56
C ASN A 37 18.61 5.64 40.56
N ASN A 38 18.26 5.85 39.29
CA ASN A 38 19.24 6.22 38.25
C ASN A 38 19.93 7.56 38.56
N ILE A 39 19.19 8.57 39.05
CA ILE A 39 19.77 9.88 39.43
C ILE A 39 20.74 9.72 40.60
N ARG A 40 20.41 8.90 41.61
CA ARG A 40 21.29 8.62 42.76
C ARG A 40 22.53 7.84 42.32
N ALA A 41 22.40 6.82 41.48
CA ALA A 41 23.52 6.06 40.92
C ALA A 41 24.50 6.96 40.17
N ALA A 42 23.98 7.83 39.30
CA ALA A 42 24.77 8.81 38.57
C ALA A 42 25.46 9.84 39.50
N THR A 43 24.75 10.30 40.54
CA THR A 43 25.29 11.27 41.49
C THR A 43 26.43 10.66 42.31
N LYS A 44 26.22 9.44 42.83
CA LYS A 44 27.25 8.70 43.58
C LYS A 44 28.51 8.52 42.75
N ALA A 45 28.38 8.12 41.49
CA ALA A 45 29.55 7.92 40.62
C ALA A 45 30.34 9.19 40.35
N ILE A 46 29.67 10.34 40.23
CA ILE A 46 30.34 11.64 40.06
C ILE A 46 31.07 12.04 41.34
N GLU A 47 30.42 11.91 42.50
CA GLU A 47 30.99 12.28 43.80
C GLU A 47 32.21 11.41 44.15
N GLU A 48 32.15 10.11 43.85
CA GLU A 48 33.23 9.16 44.10
C GLU A 48 34.26 9.10 42.96
N SER A 49 34.08 9.88 41.89
CA SER A 49 34.89 9.81 40.67
C SER A 49 35.01 8.39 40.10
N SER A 50 33.95 7.59 40.26
CA SER A 50 33.89 6.18 39.87
C SER A 50 33.25 6.00 38.49
N LEU A 51 33.33 4.78 37.98
CA LEU A 51 32.63 4.36 36.77
C LEU A 51 31.17 4.02 37.08
N VAL A 52 30.33 4.04 36.03
CA VAL A 52 28.97 3.48 36.04
C VAL A 52 28.85 2.41 34.95
N ILE A 53 27.93 1.47 35.14
CA ILE A 53 27.48 0.59 34.06
C ILE A 53 26.08 0.99 33.62
N ILE A 54 25.89 1.09 32.31
CA ILE A 54 24.58 1.27 31.72
C ILE A 54 24.12 -0.07 31.18
N CYS A 55 23.03 -0.58 31.73
CA CYS A 55 22.42 -1.83 31.31
C CYS A 55 21.08 -1.54 30.62
N PRO A 56 20.86 -2.07 29.41
CA PRO A 56 19.57 -1.96 28.76
C PRO A 56 18.51 -2.79 29.51
N THR A 57 17.27 -2.31 29.55
CA THR A 57 16.13 -3.10 30.01
C THR A 57 15.74 -4.17 28.98
N LYS A 58 15.23 -5.30 29.47
CA LYS A 58 14.65 -6.34 28.61
C LYS A 58 13.39 -5.78 27.92
N PRO A 59 13.11 -6.14 26.66
CA PRO A 59 11.96 -5.60 25.91
C PRO A 59 10.61 -5.71 26.63
N SER A 60 10.42 -6.74 27.47
CA SER A 60 9.18 -6.96 28.22
C SER A 60 9.09 -6.19 29.55
N HIS A 61 10.13 -5.46 29.93
CA HIS A 61 10.26 -4.79 31.22
C HIS A 61 10.70 -3.31 31.08
N GLU A 62 10.38 -2.67 29.96
CA GLU A 62 10.67 -1.25 29.74
C GLU A 62 9.98 -0.40 30.81
N GLY A 63 10.72 0.55 31.40
CA GLY A 63 10.25 1.37 32.52
C GLY A 63 10.45 0.75 33.91
N GLU A 64 10.74 -0.54 34.00
CA GLU A 64 11.13 -1.18 35.26
C GLU A 64 12.59 -0.89 35.59
N ARG A 65 12.91 -0.79 36.89
CA ARG A 65 14.25 -0.45 37.40
C ARG A 65 14.83 -1.52 38.32
N GLU A 66 14.13 -2.65 38.44
CA GLU A 66 14.57 -3.77 39.25
C GLU A 66 15.75 -4.49 38.58
N PHE A 67 16.61 -5.09 39.38
CA PHE A 67 17.80 -5.77 38.86
C PHE A 67 17.46 -6.86 37.83
N ASP A 68 16.36 -7.59 38.03
CA ASP A 68 15.94 -8.70 37.16
C ASP A 68 15.31 -8.24 35.84
N SER A 69 14.89 -6.97 35.73
CA SER A 69 14.39 -6.39 34.48
C SER A 69 15.51 -6.06 33.48
N LEU A 70 16.76 -6.01 33.95
CA LEU A 70 17.92 -5.62 33.16
C LEU A 70 18.55 -6.80 32.43
N TYR A 71 19.16 -6.52 31.29
CA TYR A 71 20.15 -7.43 30.74
C TYR A 71 21.37 -7.50 31.67
N ASN A 72 21.94 -8.69 31.84
CA ASN A 72 23.13 -8.92 32.68
C ASN A 72 24.44 -8.45 32.02
N ALA A 73 24.37 -7.58 31.02
CA ALA A 73 25.53 -7.01 30.36
C ALA A 73 25.23 -5.58 29.93
N GLY A 74 26.25 -4.74 29.97
CA GLY A 74 26.13 -3.32 29.71
C GLY A 74 27.48 -2.68 29.40
N VAL A 75 27.45 -1.37 29.16
CA VAL A 75 28.66 -0.60 28.91
C VAL A 75 29.10 0.09 30.19
N VAL A 76 30.32 -0.19 30.60
CA VAL A 76 30.99 0.54 31.66
C VAL A 76 31.62 1.80 31.09
N GLY A 77 31.45 2.91 31.78
CA GLY A 77 31.97 4.19 31.35
C GLY A 77 31.94 5.25 32.45
N SER A 78 32.41 6.44 32.09
CA SER A 78 32.47 7.59 33.00
C SER A 78 31.39 8.61 32.66
N ILE A 79 30.89 9.31 33.69
CA ILE A 79 30.00 10.45 33.51
C ILE A 79 30.86 11.70 33.39
N MET A 80 30.89 12.30 32.20
CA MET A 80 31.69 13.49 31.93
C MET A 80 31.07 14.75 32.52
N ARG A 81 29.74 14.84 32.50
CA ARG A 81 29.00 16.03 32.94
C ARG A 81 27.60 15.67 33.38
N LYS A 82 27.10 16.38 34.40
CA LYS A 82 25.71 16.36 34.86
C LYS A 82 25.10 17.76 34.73
N VAL A 83 23.88 17.83 34.23
CA VAL A 83 23.09 19.07 34.14
C VAL A 83 21.67 18.76 34.63
N SER A 84 21.24 19.43 35.69
CA SER A 84 19.86 19.37 36.16
C SER A 84 18.97 20.22 35.26
N LEU A 85 17.85 19.67 34.82
CA LEU A 85 16.85 20.36 33.99
C LEU A 85 15.76 20.98 34.88
N PRO A 86 15.08 22.06 34.43
CA PRO A 86 14.03 22.73 35.22
C PRO A 86 12.82 21.86 35.55
N ASP A 87 12.60 20.79 34.80
CA ASP A 87 11.50 19.83 34.95
C ASP A 87 11.79 18.70 35.96
N GLY A 88 12.93 18.77 36.67
CA GLY A 88 13.35 17.76 37.64
C GLY A 88 14.14 16.60 37.04
N ARG A 89 14.28 16.50 35.71
CA ARG A 89 15.13 15.49 35.07
C ARG A 89 16.61 15.86 35.17
N VAL A 90 17.48 14.87 35.03
CA VAL A 90 18.92 15.05 34.99
C VAL A 90 19.46 14.58 33.66
N LYS A 91 20.16 15.46 32.95
CA LYS A 91 20.92 15.12 31.75
C LYS A 91 22.36 14.80 32.14
N VAL A 92 22.81 13.58 31.82
CA VAL A 92 24.23 13.20 31.97
C VAL A 92 24.86 12.96 30.60
N LEU A 93 26.13 13.34 30.45
CA LEU A 93 26.93 13.00 29.27
C LEU A 93 27.81 11.81 29.63
N PHE A 94 27.48 10.64 29.10
CA PHE A 94 28.17 9.38 29.38
C PHE A 94 29.19 9.08 28.29
N GLN A 95 30.39 8.61 28.68
CA GLN A 95 31.41 8.10 27.78
C GLN A 95 31.63 6.61 28.04
N GLY A 96 31.26 5.78 27.07
CA GLY A 96 31.46 4.33 27.11
C GLY A 96 32.93 3.95 26.95
N LEU A 97 33.41 3.03 27.79
CA LEU A 97 34.81 2.60 27.80
C LEU A 97 34.98 1.12 27.47
N ALA A 98 34.16 0.24 28.07
CA ALA A 98 34.27 -1.20 27.86
C ALA A 98 32.93 -1.93 28.02
N ARG A 99 32.83 -3.11 27.41
CA ARG A 99 31.72 -4.05 27.61
C ARG A 99 31.93 -4.80 28.91
N ALA A 100 30.88 -5.01 29.69
CA ALA A 100 30.95 -5.69 30.97
C ALA A 100 29.72 -6.56 31.23
N LYS A 101 29.90 -7.58 32.07
CA LYS A 101 28.86 -8.46 32.59
C LYS A 101 28.59 -8.13 34.04
N VAL A 102 27.31 -8.11 34.37
CA VAL A 102 26.80 -8.00 35.73
C VAL A 102 26.79 -9.40 36.33
N LEU A 103 27.55 -9.60 37.41
CA LEU A 103 27.70 -10.90 38.08
C LEU A 103 26.65 -11.09 39.18
N SER A 104 26.49 -10.07 40.04
CA SER A 104 25.52 -10.11 41.14
C SER A 104 25.14 -8.71 41.60
N LYS A 105 23.93 -8.59 42.15
CA LYS A 105 23.47 -7.37 42.82
C LYS A 105 24.14 -7.20 44.18
N VAL A 106 24.52 -5.97 44.53
CA VAL A 106 25.16 -5.59 45.80
C VAL A 106 24.24 -4.71 46.65
N SER A 107 23.56 -3.74 46.04
CA SER A 107 22.65 -2.80 46.72
C SER A 107 21.49 -2.40 45.80
N ASP A 108 20.34 -2.03 46.39
CA ASP A 108 19.15 -1.52 45.68
C ASP A 108 19.08 0.00 45.59
N ASN A 109 19.63 0.72 46.56
CA ASN A 109 19.43 2.16 46.70
C ASN A 109 20.72 2.90 47.06
N PRO A 110 21.46 3.46 46.08
CA PRO A 110 21.27 3.26 44.64
C PRO A 110 21.56 1.81 44.21
N LEU A 111 21.07 1.43 43.03
CA LEU A 111 21.35 0.11 42.45
C LEU A 111 22.85 -0.02 42.17
N ILE A 112 23.50 -0.99 42.82
CA ILE A 112 24.93 -1.30 42.68
C ILE A 112 25.05 -2.78 42.37
N ALA A 113 25.95 -3.12 41.45
CA ALA A 113 26.23 -4.50 41.10
C ALA A 113 27.72 -4.77 41.04
N HIS A 114 28.07 -6.04 41.28
CA HIS A 114 29.40 -6.58 41.08
C HIS A 114 29.57 -6.89 39.59
N VAL A 115 30.55 -6.28 38.94
CA VAL A 115 30.69 -6.26 37.48
C VAL A 115 32.10 -6.68 37.08
N ASP A 116 32.21 -7.47 36.00
CA ASP A 116 33.48 -7.81 35.36
C ASP A 116 33.48 -7.47 33.87
N VAL A 117 34.63 -7.13 33.32
CA VAL A 117 34.80 -6.75 31.91
C VAL A 117 34.72 -7.98 31.02
N ILE A 118 34.00 -7.88 29.91
CA ILE A 118 33.99 -8.93 28.90
C ILE A 118 35.31 -8.87 28.14
N LYS A 119 36.22 -9.79 28.48
CA LYS A 119 37.50 -9.94 27.80
C LYS A 119 37.32 -10.73 26.51
N ALA A 120 37.81 -10.19 25.40
CA ALA A 120 37.83 -10.91 24.14
C ALA A 120 38.75 -12.14 24.26
N THR A 121 38.29 -13.28 23.76
CA THR A 121 39.12 -14.48 23.69
C THR A 121 40.16 -14.32 22.59
N SER A 122 41.40 -14.74 22.84
CA SER A 122 42.46 -14.74 21.83
C SER A 122 42.11 -15.69 20.68
N VAL A 123 42.26 -15.22 19.44
CA VAL A 123 41.95 -15.98 18.22
C VAL A 123 43.12 -15.91 17.26
N ASN A 124 43.20 -16.86 16.33
CA ASN A 124 44.12 -16.85 15.20
C ASN A 124 43.90 -15.58 14.35
N SER A 125 44.86 -14.66 14.38
CA SER A 125 44.78 -13.36 13.71
C SER A 125 44.58 -13.48 12.20
N LEU A 126 45.25 -14.43 11.53
CA LEU A 126 45.14 -14.62 10.07
C LEU A 126 43.71 -14.94 9.63
N LYS A 127 43.00 -15.74 10.42
CA LYS A 127 41.61 -16.12 10.12
C LYS A 127 40.67 -14.94 10.36
N VAL A 128 40.87 -14.20 11.45
CA VAL A 128 40.05 -13.03 11.78
C VAL A 128 40.27 -11.90 10.77
N ASP A 129 41.50 -11.71 10.28
CA ASP A 129 41.82 -10.74 9.23
C ASP A 129 41.08 -11.04 7.92
N ALA A 130 41.02 -12.32 7.51
CA ALA A 130 40.26 -12.73 6.33
C ALA A 130 38.75 -12.44 6.48
N ILE A 131 38.21 -12.66 7.68
CA ILE A 131 36.80 -12.36 7.99
C ILE A 131 36.56 -10.84 8.01
N LEU A 132 37.51 -10.06 8.55
CA LEU A 132 37.42 -8.60 8.59
C LEU A 132 37.32 -7.99 7.19
N GLU A 133 38.06 -8.51 6.20
CA GLU A 133 37.95 -8.04 4.81
C GLU A 133 36.55 -8.27 4.23
N ILE A 134 35.93 -9.41 4.54
CA ILE A 134 34.55 -9.69 4.15
C ILE A 134 33.59 -8.70 4.83
N VAL A 135 33.77 -8.44 6.13
CA VAL A 135 32.95 -7.46 6.86
C VAL A 135 33.07 -6.07 6.24
N ARG A 136 34.29 -5.62 5.93
CA ARG A 136 34.54 -4.33 5.26
C ARG A 136 33.84 -4.24 3.91
N GLU A 137 33.91 -5.30 3.11
CA GLU A 137 33.19 -5.37 1.83
C GLU A 137 31.66 -5.24 2.02
N LYS A 138 31.08 -5.94 3.00
CA LYS A 138 29.65 -5.85 3.31
C LYS A 138 29.26 -4.46 3.81
N VAL A 139 30.05 -3.84 4.67
CA VAL A 139 29.83 -2.47 5.13
C VAL A 139 29.87 -1.48 3.97
N ARG A 140 30.84 -1.58 3.05
CA ARG A 140 30.88 -0.75 1.83
C ARG A 140 29.65 -0.96 0.95
N THR A 141 29.20 -2.20 0.79
CA THR A 141 27.99 -2.51 0.04
C THR A 141 26.77 -1.86 0.69
N LEU A 142 26.61 -2.01 2.02
CA LEU A 142 25.50 -1.43 2.76
C LEU A 142 25.50 0.11 2.75
N SER A 143 26.67 0.75 2.77
CA SER A 143 26.80 2.20 2.70
C SER A 143 26.40 2.79 1.34
N THR A 144 26.41 2.00 0.25
CA THR A 144 25.88 2.45 -1.06
C THR A 144 24.37 2.35 -1.16
N LEU A 145 23.75 1.51 -0.32
CA LEU A 145 22.31 1.29 -0.31
C LEU A 145 21.59 2.20 0.70
N SER A 146 22.29 2.54 1.79
CA SER A 146 21.75 3.29 2.92
C SER A 146 22.76 4.33 3.42
N ASN A 147 22.26 5.42 4.00
CA ASN A 147 23.10 6.47 4.59
C ASN A 147 23.45 6.17 6.06
N TYR A 148 23.51 4.90 6.46
CA TYR A 148 23.81 4.53 7.84
C TYR A 148 25.21 4.97 8.25
N PHE A 149 26.21 4.82 7.37
CA PHE A 149 27.60 5.09 7.69
C PHE A 149 28.06 6.45 7.13
N PRO A 150 28.38 7.43 7.99
CA PRO A 150 29.07 8.63 7.55
C PRO A 150 30.46 8.28 6.96
N PRO A 151 30.97 9.07 6.00
CA PRO A 151 32.28 8.82 5.38
C PRO A 151 33.44 8.70 6.37
N ASP A 152 33.44 9.52 7.43
CA ASP A 152 34.49 9.50 8.46
C ASP A 152 34.47 8.21 9.29
N LEU A 153 33.28 7.64 9.51
CA LEU A 153 33.13 6.36 10.21
C LEU A 153 33.63 5.20 9.34
N LEU A 154 33.35 5.23 8.02
CA LEU A 154 33.86 4.23 7.08
C LEU A 154 35.39 4.21 7.08
N ARG A 155 36.04 5.37 7.01
CA ARG A 155 37.50 5.49 7.11
C ARG A 155 38.01 4.91 8.43
N THR A 156 37.34 5.22 9.54
CA THR A 156 37.69 4.67 10.85
C THR A 156 37.60 3.15 10.88
N ILE A 157 36.62 2.53 10.21
CA ILE A 157 36.48 1.07 10.13
C ILE A 157 37.59 0.44 9.24
N GLU A 158 38.02 1.15 8.20
CA GLU A 158 39.07 0.68 7.28
C GLU A 158 40.49 0.81 7.86
N GLU A 159 40.76 1.85 8.63
CA GLU A 159 42.10 2.12 9.19
C GLU A 159 42.34 1.48 10.57
N ASN A 160 41.28 1.05 11.26
CA ASN A 160 41.39 0.47 12.59
C ASN A 160 41.81 -1.01 12.53
N HIS A 161 42.63 -1.43 13.50
CA HIS A 161 43.18 -2.78 13.64
C HIS A 161 42.64 -3.52 14.89
N ASP A 162 41.85 -2.85 15.72
CA ASP A 162 41.17 -3.50 16.86
C ASP A 162 39.86 -4.14 16.39
N TYR A 163 39.88 -5.46 16.23
CA TYR A 163 38.76 -6.27 15.78
C TYR A 163 37.46 -6.02 16.55
N ASN A 164 37.52 -6.02 17.88
CA ASN A 164 36.31 -5.88 18.70
C ASN A 164 35.75 -4.47 18.64
N ARG A 165 36.65 -3.47 18.55
CA ARG A 165 36.25 -2.08 18.33
C ARG A 165 35.59 -1.87 16.98
N ILE A 166 36.05 -2.54 15.92
CA ILE A 166 35.42 -2.47 14.59
C ILE A 166 33.98 -3.02 14.65
N ILE A 167 33.79 -4.18 15.29
CA ILE A 167 32.46 -4.75 15.49
C ILE A 167 31.56 -3.76 16.23
N ASP A 168 32.03 -3.23 17.36
CA ASP A 168 31.26 -2.28 18.17
C ASP A 168 30.91 -1.01 17.37
N LEU A 169 31.83 -0.48 16.54
CA LEU A 169 31.58 0.66 15.66
C LEU A 169 30.47 0.38 14.65
N ILE A 170 30.51 -0.79 14.00
CA ILE A 170 29.49 -1.18 13.02
C ILE A 170 28.13 -1.34 13.71
N CYS A 171 28.08 -2.06 14.83
CA CYS A 171 26.86 -2.31 15.58
C CYS A 171 26.26 -1.04 16.20
N SER A 172 27.07 -0.02 16.51
CA SER A 172 26.57 1.27 17.00
C SER A 172 25.81 2.08 15.93
N THR A 173 26.00 1.73 14.67
CA THR A 173 25.47 2.49 13.53
C THR A 173 24.33 1.75 12.83
N VAL A 174 24.44 0.42 12.74
CA VAL A 174 23.38 -0.43 12.18
C VAL A 174 22.26 -0.60 13.21
N LYS A 175 21.00 -0.42 12.80
CA LYS A 175 19.84 -0.62 13.67
C LYS A 175 19.55 -2.11 13.85
N LEU A 176 20.14 -2.70 14.89
CA LEU A 176 19.89 -4.08 15.29
C LEU A 176 18.69 -4.17 16.23
N LYS A 177 17.96 -5.29 16.18
CA LYS A 177 16.96 -5.60 17.23
C LYS A 177 17.67 -5.80 18.56
N LYS A 178 17.04 -5.42 19.68
CA LYS A 178 17.63 -5.50 21.04
C LYS A 178 18.24 -6.88 21.35
N GLU A 179 17.54 -7.96 21.02
CA GLU A 179 18.03 -9.33 21.25
C GLU A 179 19.29 -9.66 20.43
N GLN A 180 19.32 -9.28 19.15
CA GLN A 180 20.47 -9.48 18.27
C GLN A 180 21.67 -8.64 18.73
N ALA A 181 21.42 -7.37 19.08
CA ALA A 181 22.43 -6.48 19.64
C ALA A 181 23.04 -7.06 20.92
N TYR A 182 22.20 -7.56 21.83
CA TYR A 182 22.65 -8.19 23.07
C TYR A 182 23.47 -9.45 22.83
N ASN A 183 23.02 -10.36 21.95
CA ASN A 183 23.76 -11.59 21.63
C ASN A 183 25.16 -11.28 21.08
N LEU A 184 25.26 -10.34 20.13
CA LEU A 184 26.55 -9.84 19.64
C LEU A 184 27.36 -9.18 20.76
N PHE A 185 26.74 -8.38 21.61
CA PHE A 185 27.43 -7.64 22.67
C PHE A 185 28.10 -8.56 23.71
N VAL A 186 27.43 -9.65 24.07
CA VAL A 186 27.88 -10.58 25.12
C VAL A 186 28.90 -11.61 24.62
N GLU A 187 28.96 -11.84 23.30
CA GLU A 187 29.89 -12.79 22.70
C GLU A 187 31.36 -12.35 22.91
N SER A 188 32.13 -13.24 23.53
CA SER A 188 33.55 -13.04 23.85
C SER A 188 34.47 -13.58 22.77
N ASN A 189 34.00 -14.52 21.94
CA ASN A 189 34.77 -15.05 20.82
C ASN A 189 34.67 -14.08 19.62
N THR A 190 35.79 -13.41 19.33
CA THR A 190 35.88 -12.42 18.24
C THR A 190 35.52 -13.00 16.86
N GLU A 191 35.91 -14.24 16.56
CA GLU A 191 35.59 -14.87 15.29
C GLU A 191 34.08 -15.09 15.14
N LYS A 192 33.47 -15.72 16.15
CA LYS A 192 32.04 -15.99 16.14
C LYS A 192 31.24 -14.68 16.04
N ARG A 193 31.66 -13.66 16.79
CA ARG A 193 31.05 -12.34 16.78
C ARG A 193 31.10 -11.67 15.40
N PHE A 194 32.18 -11.84 14.64
CA PHE A 194 32.23 -11.35 13.26
C PHE A 194 31.36 -12.17 12.30
N LEU A 195 31.30 -13.49 12.45
CA LEU A 195 30.43 -14.34 11.63
C LEU A 195 28.97 -13.96 11.83
N ASP A 196 28.53 -13.83 13.09
CA ASP A 196 27.20 -13.37 13.44
C ASP A 196 26.93 -11.97 12.83
N LEU A 197 27.90 -11.04 12.90
CA LEU A 197 27.79 -9.72 12.27
C LEU A 197 27.62 -9.79 10.75
N ILE A 198 28.34 -10.69 10.06
CA ILE A 198 28.23 -10.87 8.61
C ILE A 198 26.82 -11.31 8.23
N GLU A 199 26.23 -12.25 8.97
CA GLU A 199 24.85 -12.71 8.74
C GLU A 199 23.88 -11.52 8.85
N TYR A 200 23.98 -10.71 9.90
CA TYR A 200 23.14 -9.52 10.04
C TYR A 200 23.35 -8.50 8.92
N LEU A 201 24.59 -8.27 8.48
CA LEU A 201 24.87 -7.36 7.39
C LEU A 201 24.28 -7.85 6.07
N ILE A 202 24.28 -9.17 5.81
CA ILE A 202 23.65 -9.75 4.62
C ILE A 202 22.13 -9.51 4.65
N ASP A 203 21.47 -9.84 5.76
CA ASP A 203 20.03 -9.63 5.93
C ASP A 203 19.65 -8.16 5.73
N GLU A 204 20.42 -7.25 6.32
CA GLU A 204 20.17 -5.81 6.20
C GLU A 204 20.40 -5.31 4.76
N ILE A 205 21.40 -5.83 4.04
CA ILE A 205 21.63 -5.51 2.62
C ILE A 205 20.44 -5.96 1.78
N GLU A 206 19.92 -7.16 2.00
CA GLU A 206 18.75 -7.69 1.27
C GLU A 206 17.49 -6.86 1.54
N ALA A 207 17.23 -6.54 2.81
CA ALA A 207 16.12 -5.68 3.19
C ALA A 207 16.19 -4.30 2.52
N ASN A 208 17.37 -3.67 2.50
CA ASN A 208 17.56 -2.35 1.87
C ASN A 208 17.42 -2.42 0.34
N LYS A 209 17.89 -3.50 -0.31
CA LYS A 209 17.67 -3.72 -1.75
C LYS A 209 16.19 -3.82 -2.08
N LEU A 210 15.43 -4.63 -1.33
CA LEU A 210 13.99 -4.79 -1.52
C LEU A 210 13.25 -3.46 -1.31
N GLN A 211 13.58 -2.72 -0.25
CA GLN A 211 13.00 -1.40 -0.01
C GLN A 211 13.28 -0.42 -1.16
N LYS A 212 14.49 -0.42 -1.71
CA LYS A 212 14.85 0.43 -2.86
C LYS A 212 14.07 0.04 -4.12
N GLU A 213 13.90 -1.26 -4.38
CA GLU A 213 13.11 -1.76 -5.50
C GLU A 213 11.63 -1.35 -5.38
N ILE A 214 11.04 -1.53 -4.20
CA ILE A 214 9.65 -1.12 -3.92
C ILE A 214 9.49 0.38 -4.11
N ARG A 215 10.40 1.20 -3.57
CA ARG A 215 10.37 2.66 -3.76
C ARG A 215 10.41 3.05 -5.25
N SER A 216 11.26 2.39 -6.04
CA SER A 216 11.35 2.62 -7.49
C SER A 216 10.04 2.25 -8.21
N LYS A 217 9.45 1.09 -7.89
CA LYS A 217 8.15 0.66 -8.44
C LYS A 217 7.01 1.63 -8.09
N VAL A 218 6.97 2.11 -6.85
CA VAL A 218 5.97 3.10 -6.42
C VAL A 218 6.19 4.43 -7.15
N HIS A 219 7.43 4.88 -7.27
CA HIS A 219 7.74 6.14 -7.96
C HIS A 219 7.34 6.11 -9.43
N THR A 220 7.73 5.07 -10.16
CA THR A 220 7.35 4.88 -11.58
C THR A 220 5.84 4.79 -11.78
N HIS A 221 5.12 4.17 -10.84
CA HIS A 221 3.66 4.13 -10.87
C HIS A 221 3.04 5.54 -10.69
N ILE A 222 3.54 6.33 -9.73
CA ILE A 222 3.09 7.71 -9.50
C ILE A 222 3.40 8.59 -10.72
N GLU A 223 4.59 8.48 -11.31
CA GLU A 223 4.95 9.22 -12.52
C GLU A 223 4.00 8.90 -13.69
N LYS A 224 3.64 7.62 -13.86
CA LYS A 224 2.69 7.20 -14.88
C LYS A 224 1.30 7.81 -14.65
N ILE A 225 0.80 7.80 -13.42
CA ILE A 225 -0.49 8.43 -13.06
C ILE A 225 -0.45 9.93 -13.33
N ASN A 226 0.59 10.63 -12.89
CA ASN A 226 0.74 12.07 -13.12
C ASN A 226 0.78 12.40 -14.61
N LYS A 227 1.49 11.58 -15.41
CA LYS A 227 1.56 11.73 -16.86
C LYS A 227 0.18 11.51 -17.51
N GLU A 228 -0.55 10.48 -17.11
CA GLU A 228 -1.91 10.22 -17.61
C GLU A 228 -2.88 11.35 -17.24
N TYR A 229 -2.80 11.86 -16.00
CA TYR A 229 -3.58 13.00 -15.54
C TYR A 229 -3.30 14.24 -16.40
N PHE A 230 -2.02 14.56 -16.59
CA PHE A 230 -1.58 15.70 -17.40
C PHE A 230 -2.05 15.59 -18.87
N LEU A 231 -1.91 14.40 -19.48
CA LEU A 231 -2.38 14.16 -20.85
C LEU A 231 -3.90 14.31 -20.99
N LYS A 232 -4.68 13.86 -19.99
CA LYS A 232 -6.14 14.05 -19.98
C LYS A 232 -6.51 15.53 -19.88
N GLU A 233 -5.80 16.29 -19.06
CA GLU A 233 -6.03 17.72 -18.90
C GLU A 233 -5.67 18.49 -20.19
N GLN A 234 -4.57 18.12 -20.85
CA GLN A 234 -4.22 18.65 -22.17
C GLN A 234 -5.28 18.31 -23.23
N LEU A 235 -5.75 17.06 -23.29
CA LEU A 235 -6.82 16.67 -24.22
C LEU A 235 -8.10 17.48 -23.98
N LYS A 236 -8.46 17.73 -22.71
CA LYS A 236 -9.62 18.56 -22.36
C LYS A 236 -9.45 20.01 -22.81
N GLN A 237 -8.24 20.56 -22.70
CA GLN A 237 -7.94 21.90 -23.21
C GLN A 237 -8.00 21.96 -24.74
N ILE A 238 -7.40 20.98 -25.44
CA ILE A 238 -7.46 20.87 -26.91
C ILE A 238 -8.91 20.76 -27.40
N GLN A 239 -9.72 19.92 -26.75
CA GLN A 239 -11.16 19.79 -27.07
C GLN A 239 -11.92 21.10 -26.89
N LYS A 240 -11.60 21.87 -25.83
CA LYS A 240 -12.18 23.19 -25.57
C LYS A 240 -11.74 24.23 -26.62
N GLU A 241 -10.49 24.20 -27.07
CA GLU A 241 -9.99 25.09 -28.13
C GLU A 241 -10.53 24.73 -29.53
N LEU A 242 -10.83 23.46 -29.79
CA LEU A 242 -11.42 22.97 -31.05
C LEU A 242 -12.90 23.32 -31.23
N GLY A 243 -13.60 23.84 -30.22
CA GLY A 243 -14.95 24.41 -30.35
C GLY A 243 -16.09 23.42 -30.59
N ASN A 244 -15.90 22.12 -30.32
CA ASN A 244 -16.89 21.07 -30.61
C ASN A 244 -18.00 20.87 -29.56
N ASP A 245 -18.01 21.63 -28.45
CA ASP A 245 -18.96 21.37 -27.33
C ASP A 245 -20.39 21.87 -27.58
N THR A 246 -20.61 22.96 -28.33
CA THR A 246 -21.97 23.55 -28.41
C THR A 246 -22.96 22.67 -29.16
N SER A 247 -22.58 22.08 -30.30
CA SER A 247 -23.51 21.27 -31.10
C SER A 247 -23.88 19.93 -30.45
N ARG A 248 -22.99 19.37 -29.63
CA ARG A 248 -23.14 18.01 -29.10
C ARG A 248 -23.96 17.99 -27.81
N ASP A 249 -23.70 18.93 -26.92
CA ASP A 249 -24.50 19.09 -25.72
C ASP A 249 -25.95 19.45 -26.07
N GLU A 250 -26.17 20.21 -27.14
CA GLU A 250 -27.49 20.50 -27.68
C GLU A 250 -28.24 19.23 -28.15
N GLU A 251 -27.56 18.33 -28.87
CA GLU A 251 -28.14 17.07 -29.37
C GLU A 251 -28.52 16.11 -28.23
N ILE A 252 -27.63 15.94 -27.24
CA ILE A 252 -27.89 15.09 -26.07
C ILE A 252 -29.07 15.64 -25.26
N GLU A 253 -29.17 16.96 -25.13
CA GLU A 253 -30.26 17.61 -24.41
C GLU A 253 -31.60 17.49 -25.16
N GLU A 254 -31.58 17.43 -26.50
CA GLU A 254 -32.76 17.13 -27.30
C GLU A 254 -33.28 15.71 -27.02
N TYR A 255 -32.40 14.71 -26.95
CA TYR A 255 -32.78 13.34 -26.58
C TYR A 255 -33.38 13.24 -25.18
N ARG A 256 -32.82 13.98 -24.21
CA ARG A 256 -33.37 14.07 -22.84
C ARG A 256 -34.77 14.69 -22.80
N LYS A 257 -35.02 15.71 -23.61
CA LYS A 257 -36.37 16.31 -23.74
C LYS A 257 -37.37 15.32 -24.35
N LYS A 258 -36.98 14.59 -25.39
CA LYS A 258 -37.83 13.59 -26.07
C LYS A 258 -38.25 12.45 -25.14
N ILE A 259 -37.34 11.92 -24.33
CA ILE A 259 -37.66 10.83 -23.38
C ILE A 259 -38.57 11.32 -22.24
N GLU A 260 -38.33 12.52 -21.69
CA GLU A 260 -39.19 13.08 -20.63
C GLU A 260 -40.62 13.34 -21.14
N ALA A 261 -40.78 13.83 -22.38
CA ALA A 261 -42.10 14.05 -22.98
C ALA A 261 -42.93 12.76 -23.13
N LYS A 262 -42.29 11.59 -23.22
CA LYS A 262 -42.95 10.28 -23.38
C LYS A 262 -43.00 9.45 -22.09
N LYS A 263 -42.39 9.93 -21.01
CA LYS A 263 -42.20 9.19 -19.74
C LYS A 263 -43.48 8.65 -19.13
N GLU A 264 -44.55 9.44 -19.11
CA GLU A 264 -45.84 9.01 -18.54
C GLU A 264 -46.50 7.86 -19.32
N LYS A 265 -46.14 7.69 -20.59
CA LYS A 265 -46.71 6.67 -21.48
C LYS A 265 -45.80 5.44 -21.66
N MET A 266 -44.62 5.45 -21.07
CA MET A 266 -43.61 4.40 -21.21
C MET A 266 -43.59 3.47 -20.00
N SER A 267 -43.21 2.21 -20.20
CA SER A 267 -42.92 1.31 -19.08
C SER A 267 -41.64 1.74 -18.36
N ALA A 268 -41.54 1.44 -17.06
CA ALA A 268 -40.36 1.79 -16.27
C ALA A 268 -39.07 1.15 -16.81
N GLU A 269 -39.17 -0.06 -17.37
CA GLU A 269 -38.04 -0.77 -17.99
C GLU A 269 -37.55 -0.08 -19.27
N ALA A 270 -38.48 0.32 -20.15
CA ALA A 270 -38.14 1.01 -21.39
C ALA A 270 -37.48 2.38 -21.11
N TYR A 271 -38.03 3.15 -20.17
CA TYR A 271 -37.45 4.44 -19.79
C TYR A 271 -36.02 4.27 -19.25
N LYS A 272 -35.79 3.29 -18.36
CA LYS A 272 -34.48 3.02 -17.78
C LYS A 272 -33.44 2.67 -18.84
N GLU A 273 -33.80 1.82 -19.81
CA GLU A 273 -32.84 1.40 -20.84
C GLU A 273 -32.52 2.54 -21.83
N ILE A 274 -33.53 3.29 -22.29
CA ILE A 274 -33.31 4.43 -23.20
C ILE A 274 -32.47 5.51 -22.49
N HIS A 275 -32.78 5.84 -21.24
CA HIS A 275 -31.99 6.80 -20.46
C HIS A 275 -30.53 6.35 -20.30
N LYS A 276 -30.28 5.06 -20.08
CA LYS A 276 -28.93 4.50 -19.98
C LYS A 276 -28.16 4.64 -21.29
N GLN A 277 -28.82 4.46 -22.44
CA GLN A 277 -28.17 4.64 -23.74
C GLN A 277 -27.88 6.11 -24.06
N ILE A 278 -28.74 7.06 -23.63
CA ILE A 278 -28.45 8.51 -23.72
C ILE A 278 -27.19 8.87 -22.91
N GLU A 279 -27.09 8.39 -21.67
CA GLU A 279 -25.91 8.59 -20.82
C GLU A 279 -24.65 7.90 -21.35
N ARG A 280 -24.82 6.82 -22.13
CA ARG A 280 -23.71 6.17 -22.82
C ARG A 280 -23.24 6.99 -24.01
N LEU A 281 -24.17 7.53 -24.81
CA LEU A 281 -23.87 8.38 -25.96
C LEU A 281 -23.14 9.67 -25.54
N SER A 282 -23.49 10.26 -24.39
CA SER A 282 -22.82 11.45 -23.87
C SER A 282 -21.33 11.25 -23.55
N ARG A 283 -20.92 10.01 -23.27
CA ARG A 283 -19.53 9.66 -22.91
C ARG A 283 -18.71 9.12 -24.08
N MET A 284 -19.35 8.78 -25.20
CA MET A 284 -18.69 8.19 -26.37
C MET A 284 -17.91 9.24 -27.18
N HIS A 285 -17.04 8.81 -28.10
CA HIS A 285 -16.46 9.72 -29.10
C HIS A 285 -17.38 9.76 -30.33
N PRO A 286 -17.67 10.94 -30.92
CA PRO A 286 -18.61 11.07 -32.04
C PRO A 286 -18.21 10.26 -33.28
N ASP A 287 -16.92 10.16 -33.58
CA ASP A 287 -16.43 9.35 -34.71
C ASP A 287 -16.40 7.83 -34.45
N SER A 288 -16.86 7.38 -33.27
CA SER A 288 -16.95 5.95 -32.99
C SER A 288 -18.12 5.33 -33.75
N SER A 289 -17.91 4.18 -34.37
CA SER A 289 -18.99 3.36 -34.94
C SER A 289 -20.10 3.05 -33.94
N ASP A 290 -19.73 2.95 -32.65
CA ASP A 290 -20.68 2.69 -31.56
C ASP A 290 -21.60 3.89 -31.28
N ALA A 291 -21.12 5.12 -31.52
CA ALA A 291 -21.92 6.33 -31.30
C ALA A 291 -23.05 6.42 -32.33
N SER A 292 -22.74 6.19 -33.61
CA SER A 292 -23.72 6.16 -34.70
C SER A 292 -24.76 5.04 -34.51
N MET A 293 -24.33 3.85 -34.07
CA MET A 293 -25.25 2.77 -33.72
C MET A 293 -26.17 3.13 -32.55
N THR A 294 -25.63 3.80 -31.53
CA THR A 294 -26.41 4.21 -30.35
C THR A 294 -27.41 5.31 -30.70
N GLN A 295 -27.05 6.29 -31.54
CA GLN A 295 -27.98 7.29 -32.07
C GLN A 295 -29.13 6.63 -32.84
N THR A 296 -28.82 5.73 -33.79
CA THR A 296 -29.84 5.02 -34.58
C THR A 296 -30.81 4.25 -33.69
N TYR A 297 -30.28 3.59 -32.65
CA TYR A 297 -31.12 2.90 -31.66
C TYR A 297 -32.02 3.87 -30.89
N LEU A 298 -31.47 5.00 -30.42
CA LEU A 298 -32.23 6.00 -29.67
C LEU A 298 -33.34 6.62 -30.52
N ASP A 299 -33.07 6.90 -31.80
CA ASP A 299 -34.07 7.39 -32.75
C ASP A 299 -35.21 6.39 -32.91
N TRP A 300 -34.90 5.13 -33.22
CA TRP A 300 -35.93 4.09 -33.36
C TRP A 300 -36.73 3.88 -32.07
N ALA A 301 -36.06 3.83 -30.92
CA ALA A 301 -36.73 3.63 -29.65
C ALA A 301 -37.67 4.79 -29.32
N LEU A 302 -37.26 6.03 -29.62
CA LEU A 302 -38.06 7.23 -29.39
C LEU A 302 -39.13 7.45 -30.47
N GLU A 303 -39.05 6.85 -31.65
CA GLU A 303 -40.13 6.89 -32.65
C GLU A 303 -41.34 6.03 -32.26
N ILE A 304 -41.15 5.02 -31.39
CA ILE A 304 -42.23 4.14 -30.95
C ILE A 304 -43.39 4.97 -30.33
N PRO A 305 -44.65 4.73 -30.74
CA PRO A 305 -45.81 5.48 -30.28
C PRO A 305 -46.30 4.95 -28.92
N PHE A 306 -45.45 5.07 -27.89
CA PHE A 306 -45.79 4.65 -26.52
C PHE A 306 -47.13 5.24 -26.06
N GLY A 307 -48.01 4.39 -25.52
CA GLY A 307 -49.33 4.74 -25.03
C GLY A 307 -50.41 4.93 -26.10
N HIS A 308 -50.11 4.71 -27.39
CA HIS A 308 -51.10 4.70 -28.48
C HIS A 308 -51.35 3.26 -28.95
N GLU A 309 -52.31 2.60 -28.30
CA GLU A 309 -52.76 1.26 -28.68
C GLU A 309 -54.12 1.34 -29.39
N SER A 310 -54.31 0.53 -30.43
CA SER A 310 -55.61 0.36 -31.06
C SER A 310 -56.56 -0.36 -30.12
N LYS A 311 -57.80 0.13 -30.00
CA LYS A 311 -58.87 -0.51 -29.21
C LYS A 311 -59.71 -1.50 -30.03
N LYS A 312 -59.33 -1.73 -31.29
CA LYS A 312 -60.08 -2.58 -32.21
C LYS A 312 -59.85 -4.05 -31.85
N GLU A 313 -60.93 -4.80 -31.72
CA GLU A 313 -60.86 -6.26 -31.54
C GLU A 313 -60.29 -6.90 -32.81
N LEU A 314 -59.37 -7.84 -32.64
CA LEU A 314 -58.72 -8.54 -33.72
C LEU A 314 -59.70 -9.53 -34.35
N LYS A 315 -60.03 -9.34 -35.63
CA LYS A 315 -60.89 -10.24 -36.41
C LYS A 315 -60.15 -10.74 -37.64
N ILE A 316 -59.96 -12.07 -37.75
CA ILE A 316 -59.29 -12.70 -38.89
C ILE A 316 -59.92 -12.28 -40.21
N SER A 317 -61.25 -12.15 -40.26
CA SER A 317 -61.97 -11.76 -41.48
C SER A 317 -61.54 -10.39 -42.01
N GLU A 318 -61.22 -9.45 -41.12
CA GLU A 318 -60.79 -8.11 -41.52
C GLU A 318 -59.35 -8.13 -42.02
N VAL A 319 -58.47 -8.89 -41.36
CA VAL A 319 -57.09 -9.12 -41.81
C VAL A 319 -57.07 -9.76 -43.19
N GLN A 320 -57.90 -10.80 -43.43
CA GLN A 320 -57.98 -11.45 -44.73
C GLN A 320 -58.49 -10.50 -45.82
N ASN A 321 -59.57 -9.76 -45.55
CA ASN A 321 -60.13 -8.80 -46.50
C ASN A 321 -59.13 -7.69 -46.86
N GLN A 322 -58.39 -7.17 -45.89
CA GLN A 322 -57.40 -6.12 -46.14
C GLN A 322 -56.20 -6.67 -46.93
N LEU A 323 -55.70 -7.87 -46.59
CA LEU A 323 -54.65 -8.54 -47.35
C LEU A 323 -55.07 -8.83 -48.81
N ASP A 324 -56.32 -9.25 -49.03
CA ASP A 324 -56.85 -9.52 -50.37
C ASP A 324 -57.10 -8.26 -51.18
N LYS A 325 -57.42 -7.15 -50.51
CA LYS A 325 -57.57 -5.83 -51.12
C LYS A 325 -56.23 -5.25 -51.58
N ASP A 326 -55.20 -5.31 -50.72
CA ASP A 326 -53.91 -4.66 -50.98
C ASP A 326 -52.98 -5.52 -51.85
N HIS A 327 -53.21 -6.83 -51.88
CA HIS A 327 -52.41 -7.77 -52.64
C HIS A 327 -53.29 -8.71 -53.47
N PHE A 328 -53.18 -8.73 -54.79
CA PHE A 328 -53.96 -9.64 -55.63
C PHE A 328 -53.45 -11.10 -55.57
N SER A 329 -52.12 -11.29 -55.50
CA SER A 329 -51.48 -12.61 -55.45
C SER A 329 -51.02 -12.95 -54.02
N LEU A 330 -49.99 -13.81 -53.86
CA LEU A 330 -49.38 -14.17 -52.57
C LEU A 330 -50.27 -15.04 -51.67
N GLU A 331 -50.98 -16.02 -52.25
CA GLU A 331 -51.84 -16.96 -51.51
C GLU A 331 -51.12 -17.60 -50.31
N LYS A 332 -49.94 -18.20 -50.52
CA LYS A 332 -49.18 -18.85 -49.43
C LYS A 332 -48.79 -17.91 -48.29
N PRO A 333 -48.17 -16.72 -48.53
CA PRO A 333 -47.93 -15.75 -47.46
C PRO A 333 -49.18 -15.28 -46.74
N LYS A 334 -50.27 -15.00 -47.48
CA LYS A 334 -51.54 -14.55 -46.88
C LYS A 334 -52.15 -15.62 -45.99
N GLU A 335 -52.23 -16.86 -46.47
CA GLU A 335 -52.68 -18.01 -45.67
C GLU A 335 -51.87 -18.14 -44.39
N ARG A 336 -50.55 -17.95 -44.45
CA ARG A 336 -49.71 -18.05 -43.26
C ARG A 336 -49.94 -16.90 -42.28
N ILE A 337 -50.19 -15.69 -42.78
CA ILE A 337 -50.54 -14.53 -41.96
C ILE A 337 -51.92 -14.76 -41.30
N THR A 338 -52.92 -15.21 -42.06
CA THR A 338 -54.26 -15.47 -41.54
C THR A 338 -54.26 -16.61 -40.51
N GLU A 339 -53.49 -17.68 -40.74
CA GLU A 339 -53.27 -18.74 -39.74
C GLU A 339 -52.69 -18.18 -38.43
N PHE A 340 -51.69 -17.30 -38.52
CA PHE A 340 -51.07 -16.68 -37.35
C PHE A 340 -52.08 -15.84 -36.56
N PHE A 341 -52.85 -15.00 -37.25
CA PHE A 341 -53.87 -14.17 -36.63
C PHE A 341 -55.05 -15.00 -36.12
N ALA A 342 -55.33 -16.16 -36.73
CA ALA A 342 -56.37 -17.07 -36.26
C ALA A 342 -56.03 -17.72 -34.92
N VAL A 343 -54.77 -18.09 -34.72
CA VAL A 343 -54.30 -18.56 -33.42
C VAL A 343 -54.39 -17.44 -32.39
N LYS A 344 -54.05 -16.19 -32.75
CA LYS A 344 -54.16 -15.04 -31.85
C LYS A 344 -55.60 -14.72 -31.45
N GLU A 345 -56.53 -14.65 -32.39
CA GLU A 345 -57.96 -14.42 -32.11
C GLU A 345 -58.50 -15.50 -31.16
N LEU A 346 -58.17 -16.78 -31.42
CA LEU A 346 -58.57 -17.89 -30.57
C LEU A 346 -57.98 -17.79 -29.15
N MET A 347 -56.73 -17.34 -29.00
CA MET A 347 -56.12 -17.11 -27.68
C MET A 347 -56.80 -15.97 -26.91
N GLU A 348 -57.14 -14.88 -27.59
CA GLU A 348 -57.88 -13.75 -27.01
C GLU A 348 -59.28 -14.17 -26.55
N LEU A 349 -60.02 -14.91 -27.39
CA LEU A 349 -61.35 -15.46 -27.07
C LEU A 349 -61.32 -16.41 -25.85
N ARG A 350 -60.22 -17.14 -25.65
CA ARG A 350 -60.04 -18.04 -24.50
C ARG A 350 -59.54 -17.33 -23.23
N GLY A 351 -59.36 -16.01 -23.27
CA GLY A 351 -58.90 -15.21 -22.13
C GLY A 351 -57.45 -15.52 -21.71
N MET A 352 -56.67 -16.20 -22.55
CA MET A 352 -55.27 -16.48 -22.28
C MET A 352 -54.43 -15.26 -22.64
N LYS A 353 -53.88 -14.58 -21.64
CA LYS A 353 -52.90 -13.50 -21.88
C LYS A 353 -51.67 -14.09 -22.55
N SER A 354 -51.42 -13.64 -23.79
CA SER A 354 -50.30 -13.99 -24.67
C SER A 354 -49.00 -14.34 -23.91
N SER A 355 -48.69 -15.63 -23.78
CA SER A 355 -47.38 -16.10 -23.34
C SER A 355 -46.51 -16.43 -24.56
N SER A 356 -45.40 -15.70 -24.72
CA SER A 356 -44.42 -15.77 -25.81
C SER A 356 -44.90 -15.24 -27.17
N GLY A 357 -44.34 -14.09 -27.57
CA GLY A 357 -44.60 -13.47 -28.86
C GLY A 357 -43.97 -14.27 -29.99
N ALA A 358 -44.78 -15.04 -30.71
CA ALA A 358 -44.35 -15.59 -31.98
C ALA A 358 -44.10 -14.43 -32.96
N ILE A 359 -42.88 -14.36 -33.51
CA ILE A 359 -42.47 -13.30 -34.44
C ILE A 359 -42.76 -13.79 -35.86
N ILE A 360 -43.51 -13.01 -36.63
CA ILE A 360 -43.65 -13.24 -38.08
C ILE A 360 -42.39 -12.69 -38.76
N CYS A 361 -41.66 -13.55 -39.47
CA CYS A 361 -40.50 -13.15 -40.26
C CYS A 361 -40.83 -13.22 -41.76
N PHE A 362 -40.82 -12.07 -42.43
CA PHE A 362 -40.93 -12.00 -43.89
C PHE A 362 -39.56 -12.15 -44.54
N SER A 363 -39.33 -13.28 -45.21
CA SER A 363 -38.08 -13.58 -45.92
C SER A 363 -38.31 -13.62 -47.44
N GLY A 364 -37.40 -13.00 -48.21
CA GLY A 364 -37.43 -13.03 -49.67
C GLY A 364 -36.59 -11.91 -50.32
N PRO A 365 -36.42 -11.94 -51.65
CA PRO A 365 -35.67 -10.93 -52.42
C PRO A 365 -36.20 -9.49 -52.19
N PRO A 366 -35.40 -8.44 -52.44
CA PRO A 366 -35.90 -7.06 -52.43
C PRO A 366 -37.03 -6.88 -53.47
N GLY A 367 -38.01 -6.02 -53.16
CA GLY A 367 -39.12 -5.72 -54.07
C GLY A 367 -40.33 -6.66 -54.03
N VAL A 368 -40.29 -7.75 -53.27
CA VAL A 368 -41.40 -8.74 -53.20
C VAL A 368 -42.58 -8.34 -52.28
N GLY A 369 -42.66 -7.06 -51.87
CA GLY A 369 -43.81 -6.56 -51.11
C GLY A 369 -43.79 -6.79 -49.59
N LYS A 370 -42.66 -7.15 -48.98
CA LYS A 370 -42.55 -7.43 -47.53
C LYS A 370 -43.05 -6.28 -46.63
N THR A 371 -42.59 -5.06 -46.88
CA THR A 371 -43.03 -3.86 -46.13
C THR A 371 -44.50 -3.55 -46.38
N SER A 372 -44.98 -3.84 -47.60
CA SER A 372 -46.38 -3.63 -47.96
C SER A 372 -47.31 -4.58 -47.21
N LEU A 373 -46.94 -5.87 -47.10
CA LEU A 373 -47.66 -6.85 -46.27
C LEU A 373 -47.71 -6.43 -44.80
N ALA A 374 -46.60 -5.90 -44.26
CA ALA A 374 -46.56 -5.39 -42.89
C ALA A 374 -47.47 -4.18 -42.69
N ASN A 375 -47.56 -3.28 -43.68
CA ASN A 375 -48.48 -2.15 -43.65
C ASN A 375 -49.94 -2.60 -43.70
N SER A 376 -50.29 -3.55 -44.57
CA SER A 376 -51.65 -4.10 -44.64
C SER A 376 -52.07 -4.78 -43.34
N ILE A 377 -51.13 -5.45 -42.65
CA ILE A 377 -51.36 -6.01 -41.31
C ILE A 377 -51.58 -4.92 -40.27
N ALA A 378 -50.85 -3.79 -40.35
CA ALA A 378 -50.98 -2.69 -39.41
C ALA A 378 -52.25 -1.84 -39.64
N GLU A 379 -52.77 -1.82 -40.88
CA GLU A 379 -54.00 -1.11 -41.25
C GLU A 379 -55.27 -1.92 -40.91
N ALA A 380 -55.20 -3.26 -41.02
CA ALA A 380 -56.26 -4.17 -40.62
C ALA A 380 -56.50 -4.14 -39.10
#